data_AF-A0AAD9DEG4-F1
#
_entry.id   AF-A0AAD9DEG4-F1
#
_cell.length_a   1.000
_cell.length_b   1.000
_cell.length_c   1.000
_cell.angle_alpha   90.00
_cell.angle_beta   90.00
_cell.angle_gamma   90.00
#
_symmetry.space_group_name_H-M   'P 1'
#
loop_
_entity.id
_entity.type
_entity.pdbx_description
1 polymer ?
#
loop_
_entity_poly.entity_id
_entity_poly.type
_entity_poly.pdbx_seq_one_letter_code
_entity_poly.pdbx_strand_id
1 'polypeptide(L)'
;MQSDVLVFDFQDGCPPGMRSTVAEGLGLAHITYPNMKLSVRVTELERDETHESGSTILDELSVSMKQKQVYWIMLPMCDSADDVKEYINMINYIDPSWLTQHGGLQIICETPLGLKNLQDILGNHKEIKGVIAGGGDYFRFAQCENNLLLPQLRWDVLNACLCHGVVPIDTPPLAVGLECGLAERHFQSAHDSGFRSGVLLHPLQTKIANNIFSPCPDKVEEYKEEIYPWLEKRQTGYKLNSGNDFVGPPHMKQKHWYLKHHDNIRGKATTHIERVDDTVLSRVPVLLSKAKSMNGGFEGGEDTNTTEFLNTLVMISLSTTCHPRHNDLIANLGFSNVKVSPKKSYRDARYVSSQIIGRRQTSSGYVIVTAKVQILDESHQTLCELERRLVERKLEFDDNADEGMYCHLSEDLKKYKRMTVERVDSMIDQSTLIESKSIKSVPTGIHYQYCDLLHLDAPLHHVEEPTVPSTLHLSHHALDDFENLSFKNITFHAPMKSGVEYIATTYVVRGMELEEHDDSAWHLSVLRDGGGKIFSSALFQASV
;
A
#
# COMPACT_ATOMS: atom_id res chain seq x y z
N MET A 1 -9.37 -4.79 1.15
CA MET A 1 -10.18 -4.55 -0.06
C MET A 1 -9.32 -3.73 -1.00
N GLN A 2 -9.30 -4.03 -2.31
CA GLN A 2 -8.40 -3.36 -3.29
C GLN A 2 -9.08 -2.21 -4.05
N SER A 3 -10.32 -1.86 -3.71
CA SER A 3 -11.07 -0.77 -4.34
C SER A 3 -10.60 0.58 -3.81
N ASP A 4 -10.56 1.60 -4.68
CA ASP A 4 -10.20 2.97 -4.26
C ASP A 4 -11.26 3.64 -3.38
N VAL A 5 -12.53 3.32 -3.62
CA VAL A 5 -13.71 3.87 -2.94
C VAL A 5 -14.73 2.76 -2.72
N LEU A 6 -15.38 2.76 -1.56
CA LEU A 6 -16.54 1.89 -1.29
C LEU A 6 -17.83 2.70 -1.35
N VAL A 7 -18.85 2.17 -2.01
CA VAL A 7 -20.16 2.80 -2.11
C VAL A 7 -21.11 2.10 -1.14
N PHE A 8 -21.66 2.85 -0.18
CA PHE A 8 -22.83 2.43 0.58
C PHE A 8 -24.07 2.90 -0.18
N ASP A 9 -25.03 2.01 -0.35
CA ASP A 9 -26.13 2.23 -1.28
C ASP A 9 -27.48 2.13 -0.57
N PHE A 10 -28.24 3.22 -0.54
CA PHE A 10 -29.61 3.29 -0.02
C PHE A 10 -30.68 3.11 -1.12
N GLN A 11 -30.27 3.02 -2.40
CA GLN A 11 -31.15 2.95 -3.57
C GLN A 11 -31.25 1.49 -4.08
N ASP A 12 -30.97 1.21 -5.36
CA ASP A 12 -31.32 -0.08 -6.00
C ASP A 12 -30.57 -1.28 -5.43
N GLY A 13 -29.39 -1.09 -4.85
CA GLY A 13 -28.63 -2.14 -4.19
C GLY A 13 -29.12 -2.44 -2.78
N CYS A 14 -30.02 -1.62 -2.22
CA CYS A 14 -30.65 -1.84 -0.92
C CYS A 14 -31.99 -2.56 -1.08
N PRO A 15 -32.14 -3.80 -0.58
CA PRO A 15 -33.44 -4.45 -0.54
C PRO A 15 -34.46 -3.64 0.29
N PRO A 16 -35.77 -3.80 0.01
CA PRO A 16 -36.83 -3.26 0.88
C PRO A 16 -36.61 -3.66 2.34
N GLY A 17 -36.87 -2.74 3.27
CA GLY A 17 -36.69 -2.92 4.70
C GLY A 17 -35.24 -2.90 5.21
N MET A 18 -34.22 -2.81 4.34
CA MET A 18 -32.80 -2.93 4.74
C MET A 18 -32.05 -1.60 4.89
N ARG A 19 -32.73 -0.45 4.76
CA ARG A 19 -32.08 0.87 4.88
C ARG A 19 -31.42 1.09 6.24
N SER A 20 -32.00 0.58 7.33
CA SER A 20 -31.35 0.61 8.65
C SER A 20 -30.04 -0.17 8.67
N THR A 21 -29.97 -1.32 7.98
CA THR A 21 -28.75 -2.13 7.85
C THR A 21 -27.65 -1.36 7.11
N VAL A 22 -27.99 -0.59 6.07
CA VAL A 22 -27.03 0.27 5.37
C VAL A 22 -26.49 1.35 6.31
N ALA A 23 -27.37 2.00 7.07
CA ALA A 23 -27.00 3.01 8.07
C ALA A 23 -26.11 2.44 9.20
N GLU A 24 -26.43 1.24 9.71
CA GLU A 24 -25.63 0.53 10.71
C GLU A 24 -24.25 0.14 10.16
N GLY A 25 -24.20 -0.42 8.95
CA GLY A 25 -22.95 -0.77 8.27
C GLY A 25 -22.07 0.44 8.03
N LEU A 26 -22.67 1.56 7.64
CA LEU A 26 -21.97 2.84 7.46
C LEU A 26 -21.43 3.37 8.80
N GLY A 27 -22.20 3.22 9.89
CA GLY A 27 -21.76 3.54 11.25
C GLY A 27 -20.53 2.74 11.72
N LEU A 28 -20.37 1.52 11.21
CA LEU A 28 -19.25 0.61 11.51
C LEU A 28 -18.09 0.69 10.50
N ALA A 29 -18.22 1.49 9.43
CA ALA A 29 -17.27 1.49 8.32
C ALA A 29 -15.84 1.86 8.74
N HIS A 30 -15.67 2.72 9.74
CA HIS A 30 -14.36 3.09 10.28
C HIS A 30 -13.64 1.95 11.01
N ILE A 31 -14.39 0.96 11.48
CA ILE A 31 -13.86 -0.25 12.12
C ILE A 31 -13.56 -1.31 11.06
N THR A 32 -14.51 -1.53 10.14
CA THR A 32 -14.46 -2.61 9.15
C THR A 32 -13.52 -2.29 7.99
N TYR A 33 -13.48 -1.03 7.57
CA TYR A 33 -12.72 -0.54 6.42
C TYR A 33 -11.88 0.70 6.79
N PRO A 34 -10.93 0.55 7.73
CA PRO A 34 -10.11 1.67 8.16
C PRO A 34 -9.32 2.21 6.98
N ASN A 35 -9.34 3.54 6.81
CA ASN A 35 -8.67 4.28 5.73
C ASN A 35 -9.34 4.20 4.35
N MET A 36 -10.51 3.58 4.21
CA MET A 36 -11.25 3.65 2.94
C MET A 36 -12.03 4.94 2.81
N LYS A 37 -11.95 5.55 1.63
CA LYS A 37 -12.88 6.62 1.25
C LYS A 37 -14.20 5.99 0.89
N LEU A 38 -15.27 6.62 1.34
CA LEU A 38 -16.63 6.17 1.12
C LEU A 38 -17.34 7.17 0.21
N SER A 39 -18.19 6.62 -0.64
CA SER A 39 -19.27 7.35 -1.29
C SER A 39 -20.59 6.77 -0.80
N VAL A 40 -21.63 7.57 -0.72
CA VAL A 40 -22.97 7.10 -0.34
C VAL A 40 -23.96 7.47 -1.41
N ARG A 41 -24.61 6.46 -2.02
CA ARG A 41 -25.74 6.66 -2.92
C ARG A 41 -27.02 6.81 -2.12
N VAL A 42 -27.64 7.98 -2.21
CA VAL A 42 -28.91 8.30 -1.53
C VAL A 42 -30.09 7.95 -2.43
N THR A 43 -31.29 7.92 -1.85
CA THR A 43 -32.53 7.76 -2.61
C THR A 43 -32.80 9.00 -3.49
N GLU A 44 -33.42 8.78 -4.67
CA GLU A 44 -33.86 9.82 -5.60
C GLU A 44 -34.94 10.77 -5.02
N LEU A 45 -35.03 11.99 -5.56
CA LEU A 45 -35.98 13.03 -5.12
C LEU A 45 -37.44 12.64 -5.42
N GLU A 46 -37.71 12.27 -6.68
CA GLU A 46 -39.04 11.87 -7.12
C GLU A 46 -39.25 10.39 -6.83
N ARG A 47 -39.82 10.08 -5.66
CA ARG A 47 -40.16 8.71 -5.30
C ARG A 47 -41.31 8.21 -6.18
N ASP A 48 -41.07 7.10 -6.89
CA ASP A 48 -42.17 6.29 -7.42
C ASP A 48 -43.00 5.69 -6.26
N GLU A 49 -44.27 5.34 -6.51
CA GLU A 49 -45.20 4.80 -5.50
C GLU A 49 -44.72 3.49 -4.86
N THR A 50 -43.65 2.91 -5.41
CA THR A 50 -43.03 1.64 -4.99
C THR A 50 -42.00 1.80 -3.85
N HIS A 51 -41.63 3.03 -3.46
CA HIS A 51 -40.65 3.25 -2.40
C HIS A 51 -41.27 3.20 -1.00
N GLU A 52 -40.78 2.27 -0.16
CA GLU A 52 -41.20 2.13 1.23
C GLU A 52 -41.01 3.41 2.07
N SER A 53 -41.98 3.65 2.96
CA SER A 53 -41.91 4.65 4.02
C SER A 53 -41.04 4.12 5.17
N GLY A 54 -39.86 4.70 5.38
CA GLY A 54 -38.95 4.28 6.46
C GLY A 54 -37.83 5.25 6.79
N SER A 55 -37.09 5.74 5.79
CA SER A 55 -36.09 6.82 5.93
C SER A 55 -36.35 7.92 4.92
N THR A 56 -36.10 9.16 5.31
CA THR A 56 -36.08 10.31 4.40
C THR A 56 -34.68 10.49 3.80
N ILE A 57 -34.57 11.20 2.68
CA ILE A 57 -33.25 11.59 2.12
C ILE A 57 -32.44 12.37 3.16
N LEU A 58 -33.10 13.20 3.98
CA LEU A 58 -32.47 13.90 5.09
C LEU A 58 -31.85 12.96 6.14
N ASP A 59 -32.50 11.84 6.44
CA ASP A 59 -31.95 10.84 7.37
C ASP A 59 -30.71 10.15 6.77
N GLU A 60 -30.79 9.78 5.49
CA GLU A 60 -29.69 9.15 4.74
C GLU A 60 -28.47 10.09 4.66
N LEU A 61 -28.68 11.35 4.30
CA LEU A 61 -27.66 12.40 4.31
C LEU A 61 -27.09 12.61 5.72
N SER A 62 -27.95 12.68 6.74
CA SER A 62 -27.52 12.92 8.13
C SER A 62 -26.64 11.80 8.67
N VAL A 63 -26.96 10.52 8.38
CA VAL A 63 -26.12 9.39 8.79
C VAL A 63 -24.81 9.38 7.98
N SER A 64 -24.88 9.69 6.69
CA SER A 64 -23.72 9.72 5.80
C SER A 64 -22.69 10.76 6.23
N MET A 65 -23.14 12.00 6.43
CA MET A 65 -22.26 13.13 6.76
C MET A 65 -21.64 13.03 8.16
N LYS A 66 -22.21 12.21 9.06
CA LYS A 66 -21.59 11.89 10.36
C LYS A 66 -20.31 11.06 10.23
N GLN A 67 -20.15 10.31 9.13
CA GLN A 67 -18.96 9.50 8.89
C GLN A 67 -17.89 10.32 8.15
N LYS A 68 -16.80 10.66 8.83
CA LYS A 68 -15.67 11.42 8.25
C LYS A 68 -14.99 10.76 7.04
N GLN A 69 -15.22 9.47 6.83
CA GLN A 69 -14.71 8.75 5.66
C GLN A 69 -15.57 8.96 4.40
N VAL A 70 -16.77 9.54 4.52
CA VAL A 70 -17.66 9.83 3.40
C VAL A 70 -17.22 11.12 2.72
N TYR A 71 -16.58 10.99 1.57
CA TYR A 71 -16.13 12.12 0.75
C TYR A 71 -17.15 12.50 -0.32
N TRP A 72 -18.04 11.58 -0.71
CA TRP A 72 -18.99 11.83 -1.78
C TRP A 72 -20.39 11.38 -1.41
N ILE A 73 -21.36 12.23 -1.76
CA ILE A 73 -22.76 11.82 -1.88
C ILE A 73 -23.07 11.63 -3.36
N MET A 74 -23.56 10.45 -3.71
CA MET A 74 -23.94 10.06 -5.05
C MET A 74 -25.44 10.27 -5.24
N LEU A 75 -25.78 11.14 -6.19
CA LEU A 75 -27.13 11.60 -6.48
C LEU A 75 -27.66 10.87 -7.72
N PRO A 76 -28.69 10.03 -7.58
CA PRO A 76 -29.35 9.40 -8.71
C PRO A 76 -30.39 10.32 -9.35
N MET A 77 -30.74 10.02 -10.61
CA MET A 77 -31.87 10.61 -11.35
C MET A 77 -31.95 12.16 -11.35
N CYS A 78 -30.83 12.87 -11.28
CA CYS A 78 -30.86 14.34 -11.42
C CYS A 78 -31.03 14.73 -12.89
N ASP A 79 -32.19 15.30 -13.22
CA ASP A 79 -32.57 15.76 -14.55
C ASP A 79 -32.29 17.25 -14.76
N SER A 80 -32.12 18.03 -13.70
CA SER A 80 -31.93 19.48 -13.76
C SER A 80 -30.90 20.00 -12.76
N ALA A 81 -30.44 21.24 -12.99
CA ALA A 81 -29.62 21.94 -12.01
C ALA A 81 -30.40 22.24 -10.71
N ASP A 82 -31.72 22.37 -10.77
CA ASP A 82 -32.53 22.60 -9.57
C ASP A 82 -32.62 21.35 -8.69
N ASP A 83 -32.61 20.15 -9.27
CA ASP A 83 -32.59 18.88 -8.52
C ASP A 83 -31.33 18.78 -7.67
N VAL A 84 -30.16 19.04 -8.27
CA VAL A 84 -28.88 19.07 -7.56
C VAL A 84 -28.89 20.15 -6.46
N LYS A 85 -29.49 21.31 -6.74
CA LYS A 85 -29.63 22.39 -5.77
C LYS A 85 -30.49 21.98 -4.57
N GLU A 86 -31.52 21.16 -4.77
CA GLU A 86 -32.34 20.64 -3.68
C GLU A 86 -31.52 19.77 -2.72
N TYR A 87 -30.69 18.85 -3.24
CA TYR A 87 -29.76 18.09 -2.42
C TYR A 87 -28.75 18.99 -1.70
N ILE A 88 -28.19 20.00 -2.38
CA ILE A 88 -27.28 20.98 -1.76
C ILE A 88 -27.97 21.71 -0.61
N ASN A 89 -29.23 22.11 -0.75
CA ASN A 89 -29.99 22.75 0.32
C ASN A 89 -30.16 21.82 1.53
N MET A 90 -30.47 20.54 1.30
CA MET A 90 -30.57 19.53 2.35
C MET A 90 -29.22 19.30 3.06
N ILE A 91 -28.14 19.20 2.30
CA ILE A 91 -26.78 19.05 2.85
C ILE A 91 -26.40 20.29 3.68
N ASN A 92 -26.62 21.50 3.17
CA ASN A 92 -26.30 22.73 3.87
C ASN A 92 -27.18 22.95 5.11
N TYR A 93 -28.39 22.43 5.11
CA TYR A 93 -29.26 22.42 6.28
C TYR A 93 -28.68 21.54 7.41
N ILE A 94 -28.09 20.39 7.06
CA ILE A 94 -27.44 19.48 8.02
C ILE A 94 -26.10 20.05 8.49
N ASP A 95 -25.22 20.40 7.54
CA ASP A 95 -23.92 21.00 7.78
C ASP A 95 -23.51 21.92 6.60
N PRO A 96 -23.57 23.25 6.76
CA PRO A 96 -23.23 24.20 5.70
C PRO A 96 -21.74 24.21 5.35
N SER A 97 -20.88 23.62 6.18
CA SER A 97 -19.44 23.57 5.92
C SER A 97 -19.03 22.34 5.09
N TRP A 98 -19.87 21.30 5.03
CA TRP A 98 -19.50 20.00 4.49
C TRP A 98 -19.02 20.07 3.03
N LEU A 99 -19.80 20.69 2.13
CA LEU A 99 -19.45 20.83 0.71
C LEU A 99 -18.29 21.81 0.44
N THR A 100 -18.01 22.72 1.37
CA THR A 100 -16.96 23.73 1.20
C THR A 100 -15.62 23.29 1.77
N GLN A 101 -15.61 22.40 2.77
CA GLN A 101 -14.41 22.02 3.52
C GLN A 101 -14.04 20.54 3.41
N HIS A 102 -14.97 19.66 3.03
CA HIS A 102 -14.75 18.22 3.11
C HIS A 102 -15.24 17.44 1.90
N GLY A 103 -16.56 17.40 1.70
CA GLY A 103 -17.22 16.51 0.77
C GLY A 103 -17.45 17.11 -0.61
N GLY A 104 -17.93 16.27 -1.53
CA GLY A 104 -18.38 16.66 -2.85
C GLY A 104 -19.54 15.79 -3.33
N LEU A 105 -20.05 16.10 -4.52
CA LEU A 105 -21.15 15.36 -5.12
C LEU A 105 -20.65 14.47 -6.26
N GLN A 106 -21.30 13.33 -6.42
CA GLN A 106 -21.25 12.53 -7.63
C GLN A 106 -22.67 12.47 -8.18
N ILE A 107 -22.84 12.56 -9.49
CA ILE A 107 -24.17 12.38 -10.10
C ILE A 107 -24.16 11.13 -10.98
N ILE A 108 -25.27 10.41 -11.01
CA ILE A 108 -25.47 9.33 -11.97
C ILE A 108 -26.27 9.90 -13.14
N CYS A 109 -25.64 10.00 -14.30
CA CYS A 109 -26.30 10.43 -15.52
C CYS A 109 -26.97 9.20 -16.15
N GLU A 110 -28.24 8.98 -15.81
CA GLU A 110 -28.96 7.74 -16.12
C GLU A 110 -30.35 7.95 -16.75
N THR A 111 -30.68 9.18 -17.09
CA THR A 111 -31.94 9.57 -17.74
C THR A 111 -31.66 10.33 -19.05
N PRO A 112 -32.57 10.27 -20.04
CA PRO A 112 -32.42 11.09 -21.25
C PRO A 112 -32.44 12.59 -20.99
N LEU A 113 -33.21 13.06 -20.00
CA LEU A 113 -33.32 14.48 -19.67
C LEU A 113 -32.06 14.96 -18.92
N GLY A 114 -31.59 14.21 -17.92
CA GLY A 114 -30.32 14.45 -17.25
C GLY A 114 -29.14 14.47 -18.21
N LEU A 115 -29.07 13.53 -19.17
CA LEU A 115 -28.03 13.56 -20.20
C LEU A 115 -28.09 14.83 -21.05
N LYS A 116 -29.29 15.22 -21.50
CA LYS A 116 -29.51 16.43 -22.30
C LYS A 116 -29.10 17.70 -21.54
N ASN A 117 -29.34 17.75 -20.23
CA ASN A 117 -29.07 18.91 -19.37
C ASN A 117 -27.70 18.87 -18.69
N LEU A 118 -26.90 17.82 -18.89
CA LEU A 118 -25.67 17.55 -18.14
C LEU A 118 -24.68 18.73 -18.18
N GLN A 119 -24.55 19.41 -19.32
CA GLN A 119 -23.70 20.60 -19.46
C GLN A 119 -24.12 21.74 -18.53
N ASP A 120 -25.43 21.97 -18.39
CA ASP A 120 -25.98 23.00 -17.52
C ASP A 120 -25.85 22.60 -16.04
N ILE A 121 -26.13 21.34 -15.72
CA ILE A 121 -25.96 20.78 -14.37
C ILE A 121 -24.52 20.99 -13.89
N LEU A 122 -23.52 20.58 -14.69
CA LEU A 122 -22.11 20.72 -14.33
C LEU A 122 -21.64 22.18 -14.31
N GLY A 123 -22.18 23.02 -15.20
CA GLY A 123 -21.83 24.44 -15.25
C GLY A 123 -22.32 25.25 -14.05
N ASN A 124 -23.43 24.84 -13.43
CA ASN A 124 -24.01 25.53 -12.27
C ASN A 124 -23.50 24.99 -10.92
N HIS A 125 -22.95 23.78 -10.86
CA HIS A 125 -22.62 23.09 -9.60
C HIS A 125 -21.18 22.57 -9.57
N LYS A 126 -20.27 23.41 -9.09
CA LYS A 126 -18.85 23.08 -8.90
C LYS A 126 -18.60 22.02 -7.82
N GLU A 127 -19.60 21.76 -6.98
CA GLU A 127 -19.63 20.75 -5.93
C GLU A 127 -19.56 19.34 -6.51
N ILE A 128 -20.01 19.16 -7.77
CA ILE A 128 -19.95 17.90 -8.50
C ILE A 128 -18.49 17.60 -8.86
N LYS A 129 -17.99 16.47 -8.34
CA LYS A 129 -16.62 15.97 -8.54
C LYS A 129 -16.55 14.76 -9.46
N GLY A 130 -17.67 14.08 -9.71
CA GLY A 130 -17.74 12.99 -10.67
C GLY A 130 -19.11 12.79 -11.29
N VAL A 131 -19.13 12.22 -12.49
CA VAL A 131 -20.35 11.79 -13.19
C VAL A 131 -20.22 10.33 -13.54
N ILE A 132 -21.17 9.52 -13.09
CA ILE A 132 -21.30 8.11 -13.47
C ILE A 132 -22.14 8.05 -14.74
N ALA A 133 -21.65 7.36 -15.78
CA ALA A 133 -22.48 6.98 -16.91
C ALA A 133 -23.42 5.84 -16.48
N GLY A 134 -24.66 6.14 -16.12
CA GLY A 134 -25.59 5.15 -15.55
C GLY A 134 -26.33 4.37 -16.64
N GLY A 135 -25.71 3.29 -17.14
CA GLY A 135 -26.29 2.53 -18.25
C GLY A 135 -27.60 1.81 -17.91
N GLY A 136 -27.73 1.28 -16.68
CA GLY A 136 -28.87 0.46 -16.27
C GLY A 136 -30.22 1.14 -16.51
N ASP A 137 -30.45 2.28 -15.85
CA ASP A 137 -31.69 3.04 -16.00
C ASP A 137 -31.80 3.76 -17.34
N TYR A 138 -30.68 4.19 -17.93
CA TYR A 138 -30.73 4.86 -19.23
C TYR A 138 -31.30 3.92 -20.30
N PHE A 139 -30.87 2.65 -20.32
CA PHE A 139 -31.40 1.66 -21.26
C PHE A 139 -32.84 1.25 -20.92
N ARG A 140 -33.24 1.31 -19.65
CA ARG A 140 -34.66 1.18 -19.25
C ARG A 140 -35.51 2.28 -19.88
N PHE A 141 -35.12 3.55 -19.80
CA PHE A 141 -35.86 4.63 -20.45
C PHE A 141 -35.86 4.53 -21.98
N ALA A 142 -34.73 4.15 -22.56
CA ALA A 142 -34.59 3.96 -24.01
C ALA A 142 -35.32 2.70 -24.54
N GLN A 143 -35.74 1.79 -23.65
CA GLN A 143 -36.36 0.50 -23.99
C GLN A 143 -35.53 -0.30 -25.00
N CYS A 144 -34.21 -0.34 -24.80
CA CYS A 144 -33.27 -0.99 -25.70
C CYS A 144 -32.45 -2.09 -25.01
N GLU A 145 -31.72 -2.88 -25.79
CA GLU A 145 -30.83 -3.91 -25.24
C GLU A 145 -29.73 -3.29 -24.37
N ASN A 146 -29.42 -3.97 -23.26
CA ASN A 146 -28.33 -3.57 -22.38
C ASN A 146 -27.03 -3.40 -23.18
N ASN A 147 -26.37 -2.26 -22.97
CA ASN A 147 -25.12 -1.85 -23.60
C ASN A 147 -25.20 -1.36 -25.06
N LEU A 148 -26.36 -1.44 -25.73
CA LEU A 148 -26.48 -1.01 -27.13
C LEU A 148 -26.08 0.46 -27.32
N LEU A 149 -26.53 1.34 -26.42
CA LEU A 149 -26.27 2.77 -26.44
C LEU A 149 -25.13 3.20 -25.50
N LEU A 150 -24.42 2.24 -24.89
CA LEU A 150 -23.37 2.54 -23.93
C LEU A 150 -22.22 3.37 -24.54
N PRO A 151 -21.75 3.12 -25.78
CA PRO A 151 -20.72 3.96 -26.39
C PRO A 151 -21.14 5.43 -26.53
N GLN A 152 -22.39 5.69 -26.91
CA GLN A 152 -22.94 7.04 -27.05
C GLN A 152 -23.08 7.71 -25.68
N LEU A 153 -23.64 7.01 -24.69
CA LEU A 153 -23.76 7.52 -23.33
C LEU A 153 -22.40 7.89 -22.74
N ARG A 154 -21.40 7.01 -22.90
CA ARG A 154 -20.01 7.26 -22.49
C ARG A 154 -19.43 8.50 -23.15
N TRP A 155 -19.62 8.66 -24.46
CA TRP A 155 -19.12 9.79 -25.22
C TRP A 155 -19.69 11.12 -24.72
N ASP A 156 -21.01 11.17 -24.53
CA ASP A 156 -21.69 12.39 -24.10
C ASP A 156 -21.32 12.78 -22.66
N VAL A 157 -21.29 11.80 -21.75
CA VAL A 157 -20.86 12.00 -20.35
C VAL A 157 -19.39 12.44 -20.29
N LEU A 158 -18.50 11.78 -21.04
CA LEU A 158 -17.07 12.12 -21.07
C LEU A 158 -16.86 13.56 -21.54
N ASN A 159 -17.50 13.97 -22.63
CA ASN A 159 -17.33 15.33 -23.15
C ASN A 159 -17.83 16.38 -22.17
N ALA A 160 -18.98 16.16 -21.53
CA ALA A 160 -19.47 17.07 -20.49
C ALA A 160 -18.49 17.16 -19.32
N CYS A 161 -17.98 16.03 -18.84
CA CYS A 161 -16.98 15.99 -17.77
C CYS A 161 -15.71 16.76 -18.13
N LEU A 162 -15.17 16.55 -19.35
CA LEU A 162 -13.97 17.23 -19.82
C LEU A 162 -14.16 18.75 -19.97
N CYS A 163 -15.35 19.21 -20.39
CA CYS A 163 -15.68 20.63 -20.48
C CYS A 163 -15.64 21.34 -19.11
N HIS A 164 -16.00 20.63 -18.04
CA HIS A 164 -16.15 21.21 -16.69
C HIS A 164 -15.07 20.76 -15.69
N GLY A 165 -14.08 19.95 -16.12
CA GLY A 165 -13.02 19.45 -15.24
C GLY A 165 -13.51 18.47 -14.17
N VAL A 166 -14.57 17.72 -14.48
CA VAL A 166 -15.20 16.73 -13.59
C VAL A 166 -14.71 15.32 -13.96
N VAL A 167 -14.69 14.39 -13.00
CA VAL A 167 -14.20 13.01 -13.25
C VAL A 167 -15.30 12.15 -13.88
N PRO A 168 -15.11 11.61 -15.09
CA PRO A 168 -16.02 10.62 -15.67
C PRO A 168 -15.78 9.23 -15.05
N ILE A 169 -16.85 8.58 -14.61
CA ILE A 169 -16.86 7.25 -14.00
C ILE A 169 -17.75 6.35 -14.86
N ASP A 170 -17.25 5.18 -15.24
CA ASP A 170 -18.00 4.27 -16.10
C ASP A 170 -19.05 3.43 -15.35
N THR A 171 -20.06 2.98 -16.08
CA THR A 171 -21.09 2.03 -15.61
C THR A 171 -20.45 0.71 -15.15
N PRO A 172 -21.04 0.00 -14.18
CA PRO A 172 -20.51 -1.32 -13.84
C PRO A 172 -20.79 -2.36 -14.93
N PRO A 173 -19.89 -3.33 -15.15
CA PRO A 173 -20.20 -4.50 -15.95
C PRO A 173 -21.21 -5.39 -15.21
N LEU A 174 -22.30 -5.75 -15.89
CA LEU A 174 -23.32 -6.67 -15.37
C LEU A 174 -22.82 -8.13 -15.24
N ALA A 175 -21.68 -8.46 -15.84
CA ALA A 175 -21.07 -9.77 -15.74
C ALA A 175 -20.39 -9.97 -14.38
N VAL A 176 -20.90 -10.92 -13.59
CA VAL A 176 -20.35 -11.27 -12.25
C VAL A 176 -19.09 -12.13 -12.36
N GLY A 177 -19.02 -13.01 -13.37
CA GLY A 177 -17.96 -14.03 -13.51
C GLY A 177 -16.70 -13.55 -14.24
N LEU A 178 -15.55 -14.06 -13.79
CA LEU A 178 -14.24 -13.86 -14.45
C LEU A 178 -14.07 -14.70 -15.72
N GLU A 179 -14.79 -15.82 -15.82
CA GLU A 179 -14.50 -16.91 -16.76
C GLU A 179 -14.73 -16.57 -18.24
N CYS A 180 -15.49 -15.51 -18.54
CA CYS A 180 -15.87 -15.14 -19.91
C CYS A 180 -15.18 -13.87 -20.45
N GLY A 181 -14.30 -13.25 -19.68
CA GLY A 181 -13.57 -12.03 -20.06
C GLY A 181 -14.49 -10.83 -20.36
N LEU A 182 -15.76 -10.85 -19.95
CA LEU A 182 -16.71 -9.77 -20.23
C LEU A 182 -16.39 -8.50 -19.42
N ALA A 183 -16.04 -8.64 -18.13
CA ALA A 183 -15.64 -7.52 -17.30
C ALA A 183 -14.37 -6.84 -17.83
N GLU A 184 -13.37 -7.63 -18.26
CA GLU A 184 -12.15 -7.13 -18.88
C GLU A 184 -12.45 -6.34 -20.16
N ARG A 185 -13.24 -6.91 -21.09
CA ARG A 185 -13.64 -6.21 -22.31
C ARG A 185 -14.43 -4.93 -22.03
N HIS A 186 -15.29 -4.94 -21.02
CA HIS A 186 -16.06 -3.77 -20.60
C HIS A 186 -15.15 -2.63 -20.12
N PHE A 187 -14.26 -2.93 -19.17
CA PHE A 187 -13.33 -1.95 -18.62
C PHE A 187 -12.32 -1.49 -19.67
N GLN A 188 -11.83 -2.38 -20.54
CA GLN A 188 -10.94 -2.02 -21.64
C GLN A 188 -11.64 -1.05 -22.60
N SER A 189 -12.88 -1.34 -22.98
CA SER A 189 -13.68 -0.44 -23.83
C SER A 189 -13.90 0.93 -23.18
N ALA A 190 -14.13 0.98 -21.86
CA ALA A 190 -14.24 2.24 -21.13
C ALA A 190 -12.92 3.01 -21.11
N HIS A 191 -11.80 2.31 -20.83
CA HIS A 191 -10.46 2.87 -20.85
C HIS A 191 -10.11 3.47 -22.20
N ASP A 192 -10.39 2.73 -23.28
CA ASP A 192 -10.13 3.16 -24.66
C ASP A 192 -10.99 4.35 -25.07
N SER A 193 -12.19 4.47 -24.48
CA SER A 193 -13.06 5.64 -24.65
C SER A 193 -12.55 6.89 -23.90
N GLY A 194 -11.65 6.74 -22.92
CA GLY A 194 -11.07 7.85 -22.15
C GLY A 194 -11.39 7.83 -20.65
N PHE A 195 -12.16 6.85 -20.17
CA PHE A 195 -12.46 6.70 -18.75
C PHE A 195 -11.25 6.15 -17.99
N ARG A 196 -11.08 6.56 -16.74
CA ARG A 196 -10.01 6.07 -15.83
C ARG A 196 -10.56 5.58 -14.50
N SER A 197 -11.86 5.33 -14.45
CA SER A 197 -12.56 4.82 -13.29
C SER A 197 -13.88 4.19 -13.73
N GLY A 198 -14.41 3.29 -12.91
CA GLY A 198 -15.69 2.65 -13.13
C GLY A 198 -16.26 2.07 -11.85
N VAL A 199 -17.58 1.94 -11.79
CA VAL A 199 -18.27 1.28 -10.68
C VAL A 199 -18.07 -0.24 -10.78
N LEU A 200 -17.99 -0.91 -9.64
CA LEU A 200 -17.80 -2.36 -9.54
C LEU A 200 -18.96 -2.99 -8.77
N LEU A 201 -19.46 -4.14 -9.22
CA LEU A 201 -20.51 -4.88 -8.52
C LEU A 201 -19.98 -6.08 -7.73
N HIS A 202 -18.76 -6.53 -8.03
CA HIS A 202 -18.19 -7.71 -7.39
C HIS A 202 -16.69 -7.55 -7.08
N PRO A 203 -16.19 -8.01 -5.91
CA PRO A 203 -14.77 -7.88 -5.54
C PRO A 203 -13.79 -8.51 -6.53
N LEU A 204 -14.22 -9.53 -7.30
CA LEU A 204 -13.37 -10.14 -8.34
C LEU A 204 -13.05 -9.16 -9.49
N GLN A 205 -13.90 -8.14 -9.72
CA GLN A 205 -13.70 -7.14 -10.77
C GLN A 205 -12.62 -6.12 -10.39
N THR A 206 -12.31 -5.95 -9.10
CA THR A 206 -11.41 -4.90 -8.61
C THR A 206 -10.01 -4.99 -9.19
N LYS A 207 -9.40 -6.19 -9.19
CA LYS A 207 -8.04 -6.36 -9.74
C LYS A 207 -8.00 -6.05 -11.25
N ILE A 208 -9.03 -6.48 -11.99
CA ILE A 208 -9.14 -6.23 -13.43
C ILE A 208 -9.27 -4.74 -13.70
N ALA A 209 -10.20 -4.07 -13.03
CA ALA A 209 -10.43 -2.64 -13.18
C ALA A 209 -9.17 -1.83 -12.82
N ASN A 210 -8.52 -2.13 -11.69
CA ASN A 210 -7.29 -1.46 -11.28
C ASN A 210 -6.18 -1.64 -12.30
N ASN A 211 -5.99 -2.85 -12.84
CA ASN A 211 -4.97 -3.11 -13.86
C ASN A 211 -5.21 -2.31 -15.15
N ILE A 212 -6.47 -2.19 -15.58
CA ILE A 212 -6.83 -1.51 -16.83
C ILE A 212 -6.82 0.01 -16.68
N PHE A 213 -7.36 0.53 -15.58
CA PHE A 213 -7.46 1.98 -15.37
C PHE A 213 -6.17 2.61 -14.83
N SER A 214 -5.26 1.81 -14.28
CA SER A 214 -3.95 2.30 -13.82
C SER A 214 -2.98 2.49 -14.98
N PRO A 215 -2.14 3.54 -14.93
CA PRO A 215 -1.01 3.69 -15.84
C PRO A 215 -0.04 2.49 -15.78
N CYS A 216 0.31 1.97 -16.96
CA CYS A 216 1.28 0.90 -17.15
C CYS A 216 2.72 1.42 -16.96
N PRO A 217 3.55 0.80 -16.09
CA PRO A 217 4.93 1.24 -15.84
C PRO A 217 5.81 1.28 -17.09
N ASP A 218 5.69 0.28 -17.96
CA ASP A 218 6.50 0.19 -19.18
C ASP A 218 6.17 1.36 -20.13
N LYS A 219 4.91 1.77 -20.17
CA LYS A 219 4.48 2.96 -20.93
C LYS A 219 4.94 4.27 -20.32
N VAL A 220 5.13 4.32 -19.00
CA VAL A 220 5.69 5.51 -18.33
C VAL A 220 7.14 5.73 -18.78
N GLU A 221 7.98 4.70 -18.76
CA GLU A 221 9.38 4.84 -19.19
C GLU A 221 9.50 5.12 -20.70
N GLU A 222 8.74 4.40 -21.54
CA GLU A 222 8.64 4.69 -22.98
C GLU A 222 8.27 6.17 -23.23
N TYR A 223 7.27 6.69 -22.52
CA TYR A 223 6.83 8.07 -22.70
C TYR A 223 7.84 9.08 -22.16
N LYS A 224 8.62 8.77 -21.10
CA LYS A 224 9.68 9.66 -20.60
C LYS A 224 10.78 9.85 -21.65
N GLU A 225 11.23 8.76 -22.29
CA GLU A 225 12.25 8.79 -23.33
C GLU A 225 11.83 9.64 -24.54
N GLU A 226 10.55 9.65 -24.87
CA GLU A 226 10.02 10.49 -25.95
C GLU A 226 9.76 11.94 -25.53
N ILE A 227 9.25 12.15 -24.31
CA ILE A 227 8.74 13.44 -23.85
C ILE A 227 9.86 14.38 -23.37
N TYR A 228 10.87 13.89 -22.65
CA TYR A 228 11.94 14.76 -22.15
C TYR A 228 12.70 15.45 -23.29
N PRO A 229 13.16 14.75 -24.35
CA PRO A 229 13.81 15.42 -25.48
C PRO A 229 12.86 16.35 -26.24
N TRP A 230 11.57 16.02 -26.32
CA TRP A 230 10.57 16.86 -27.00
C TRP A 230 10.32 18.18 -26.25
N LEU A 231 10.26 18.13 -24.91
CA LEU A 231 10.14 19.30 -24.04
C LEU A 231 11.40 20.19 -24.11
N GLU A 232 12.58 19.60 -24.03
CA GLU A 232 13.86 20.32 -24.13
C GLU A 232 14.01 21.05 -25.47
N LYS A 233 13.73 20.35 -26.58
CA LYS A 233 13.89 20.89 -27.94
C LYS A 233 12.73 21.80 -28.37
N ARG A 234 11.66 21.91 -27.56
CA ARG A 234 10.42 22.66 -27.85
C ARG A 234 9.90 22.38 -29.28
N GLN A 235 9.94 21.12 -29.70
CA GLN A 235 9.63 20.75 -31.07
C GLN A 235 8.15 20.98 -31.41
N THR A 236 7.92 21.63 -32.55
CA THR A 236 6.58 21.85 -33.13
C THR A 236 6.46 21.13 -34.47
N GLY A 237 5.23 20.83 -34.90
CA GLY A 237 4.96 20.19 -36.20
C GLY A 237 4.94 18.66 -36.14
N TYR A 238 4.45 18.05 -37.22
CA TYR A 238 4.38 16.59 -37.35
C TYR A 238 5.65 16.02 -37.97
N LYS A 239 6.03 14.81 -37.53
CA LYS A 239 7.13 14.01 -38.09
C LYS A 239 6.60 12.62 -38.44
N LEU A 240 7.21 12.00 -39.45
CA LEU A 240 6.95 10.60 -39.77
C LEU A 240 7.56 9.72 -38.65
N ASN A 241 6.79 8.77 -38.14
CA ASN A 241 7.26 7.81 -37.13
C ASN A 241 7.91 6.58 -37.81
N SER A 242 8.43 5.65 -37.01
CA SER A 242 8.99 4.38 -37.50
C SER A 242 7.94 3.44 -38.12
N GLY A 243 6.65 3.63 -37.80
CA GLY A 243 5.52 3.13 -38.60
C GLY A 243 5.02 4.22 -39.56
N ASN A 244 4.23 3.87 -40.58
CA ASN A 244 3.72 4.78 -41.61
C ASN A 244 2.79 5.93 -41.11
N ASP A 245 2.88 6.31 -39.85
CA ASP A 245 2.02 7.28 -39.16
C ASP A 245 2.76 8.58 -38.83
N PHE A 246 2.01 9.67 -38.71
CA PHE A 246 2.54 10.97 -38.30
C PHE A 246 2.37 11.19 -36.79
N VAL A 247 3.47 11.53 -36.10
CA VAL A 247 3.49 11.93 -34.69
C VAL A 247 3.73 13.43 -34.59
N GLY A 248 3.06 14.11 -33.65
CA GLY A 248 3.07 15.57 -33.56
C GLY A 248 2.64 16.06 -32.18
N PRO A 249 2.49 17.38 -31.98
CA PRO A 249 2.25 17.97 -30.67
C PRO A 249 1.04 17.41 -29.90
N PRO A 250 -0.11 17.08 -30.52
CA PRO A 250 -1.24 16.48 -29.80
C PRO A 250 -0.90 15.14 -29.14
N HIS A 251 -0.22 14.25 -29.87
CA HIS A 251 0.23 12.95 -29.36
C HIS A 251 1.22 13.10 -28.19
N MET A 252 2.14 14.07 -28.29
CA MET A 252 3.08 14.35 -27.21
C MET A 252 2.39 14.94 -25.97
N LYS A 253 1.41 15.84 -26.16
CA LYS A 253 0.61 16.37 -25.04
C LYS A 253 -0.17 15.28 -24.31
N GLN A 254 -0.70 14.31 -25.04
CA GLN A 254 -1.38 13.15 -24.46
C GLN A 254 -0.42 12.32 -23.59
N LYS A 255 0.77 11.99 -24.11
CA LYS A 255 1.82 11.30 -23.35
C LYS A 255 2.29 12.10 -22.13
N HIS A 256 2.42 13.42 -22.26
CA HIS A 256 2.79 14.30 -21.14
C HIS A 256 1.73 14.32 -20.04
N TRP A 257 0.44 14.39 -20.40
CA TRP A 257 -0.66 14.27 -19.43
C TRP A 257 -0.59 12.95 -18.67
N TYR A 258 -0.33 11.84 -19.38
CA TYR A 258 -0.16 10.52 -18.79
C TYR A 258 0.93 10.53 -17.72
N LEU A 259 2.12 11.07 -18.04
CA LEU A 259 3.23 11.20 -17.08
C LEU A 259 2.90 12.14 -15.91
N LYS A 260 2.17 13.23 -16.14
CA LYS A 260 1.83 14.18 -15.07
C LYS A 260 0.93 13.57 -13.99
N HIS A 261 0.05 12.65 -14.39
CA HIS A 261 -0.98 12.11 -13.50
C HIS A 261 -0.68 10.68 -13.02
N HIS A 262 0.39 10.04 -13.49
CA HIS A 262 0.65 8.63 -13.20
C HIS A 262 0.86 8.32 -11.71
N ASP A 263 1.68 9.11 -11.01
CA ASP A 263 2.00 8.92 -9.60
C ASP A 263 0.76 9.06 -8.71
N ASN A 264 -0.14 9.99 -9.05
CA ASN A 264 -1.39 10.23 -8.32
C ASN A 264 -2.39 9.07 -8.45
N ILE A 265 -2.33 8.33 -9.56
CA ILE A 265 -3.21 7.18 -9.80
C ILE A 265 -2.62 5.92 -9.17
N ARG A 266 -1.29 5.72 -9.22
CA ARG A 266 -0.63 4.58 -8.58
C ARG A 266 -0.51 4.72 -7.05
N GLY A 267 -0.61 5.93 -6.52
CA GLY A 267 -0.35 6.25 -5.10
C GLY A 267 -1.44 5.89 -4.07
N LYS A 268 -2.52 5.20 -4.44
CA LYS A 268 -3.58 4.82 -3.49
C LYS A 268 -3.51 3.33 -3.14
N ALA A 269 -3.05 3.07 -1.92
CA ALA A 269 -2.97 1.75 -1.26
C ALA A 269 -2.13 0.68 -1.99
N THR A 270 -0.86 0.99 -2.29
CA THR A 270 0.12 -0.08 -2.44
C THR A 270 0.42 -0.66 -1.06
N THR A 271 -0.20 -1.81 -0.74
CA THR A 271 0.65 -2.91 -0.25
C THR A 271 1.79 -2.97 -1.25
N HIS A 272 2.98 -2.48 -0.91
CA HIS A 272 4.09 -2.42 -1.84
C HIS A 272 4.49 -3.84 -2.15
N ILE A 273 3.88 -4.40 -3.20
CA ILE A 273 4.23 -5.69 -3.78
C ILE A 273 5.26 -5.39 -4.86
N GLU A 274 6.53 -5.45 -4.49
CA GLU A 274 7.65 -5.33 -5.42
C GLU A 274 8.14 -6.72 -5.81
N ARG A 275 8.57 -6.87 -7.06
CA ARG A 275 9.24 -8.08 -7.52
C ARG A 275 10.67 -8.07 -6.97
N VAL A 276 11.09 -9.15 -6.34
CA VAL A 276 12.47 -9.28 -5.88
C VAL A 276 13.38 -9.51 -7.09
N ASP A 277 14.49 -8.78 -7.18
CA ASP A 277 15.48 -9.02 -8.22
C ASP A 277 16.21 -10.35 -7.94
N ASP A 278 15.87 -11.37 -8.74
CA ASP A 278 16.46 -12.71 -8.67
C ASP A 278 18.00 -12.68 -8.83
N THR A 279 18.54 -11.67 -9.54
CA THR A 279 19.98 -11.48 -9.73
C THR A 279 20.67 -10.92 -8.47
N VAL A 280 19.95 -10.13 -7.67
CA VAL A 280 20.43 -9.63 -6.38
C VAL A 280 20.50 -10.78 -5.39
N LEU A 281 19.43 -11.57 -5.26
CA LEU A 281 19.38 -12.69 -4.30
C LEU A 281 20.45 -13.76 -4.57
N SER A 282 20.76 -14.03 -5.83
CA SER A 282 21.77 -15.02 -6.21
C SER A 282 23.21 -14.57 -5.92
N ARG A 283 23.46 -13.26 -5.80
CA ARG A 283 24.80 -12.70 -5.55
C ARG A 283 25.12 -12.50 -4.07
N VAL A 284 24.11 -12.38 -3.22
CA VAL A 284 24.25 -12.14 -1.77
C VAL A 284 25.02 -13.27 -1.03
N PRO A 285 24.75 -14.58 -1.26
CA PRO A 285 25.48 -15.65 -0.57
C PRO A 285 26.97 -15.65 -0.89
N VAL A 286 27.32 -15.37 -2.15
CA VAL A 286 28.71 -15.30 -2.62
C VAL A 286 29.45 -14.10 -2.02
N LEU A 287 28.78 -12.96 -1.83
CA LEU A 287 29.38 -11.81 -1.16
C LEU A 287 29.63 -12.06 0.33
N LEU A 288 28.68 -12.72 1.02
CA LEU A 288 28.78 -13.01 2.44
C LEU A 288 29.77 -14.15 2.74
N SER A 289 29.89 -15.14 1.86
CA SER A 289 30.94 -16.17 2.00
C SER A 289 32.35 -15.58 1.86
N LYS A 290 32.55 -14.60 0.96
CA LYS A 290 33.80 -13.82 0.87
C LYS A 290 34.10 -13.04 2.15
N ALA A 291 33.09 -12.57 2.87
CA ALA A 291 33.29 -11.90 4.15
C ALA A 291 33.75 -12.88 5.25
N LYS A 292 33.21 -14.12 5.29
CA LYS A 292 33.66 -15.16 6.24
C LYS A 292 35.12 -15.54 6.00
N SER A 293 35.52 -15.79 4.75
CA SER A 293 36.88 -16.23 4.44
C SER A 293 37.96 -15.20 4.78
N MET A 294 37.64 -13.90 4.68
CA MET A 294 38.56 -12.82 5.06
C MET A 294 38.73 -12.64 6.58
N ASN A 295 37.83 -13.21 7.39
CA ASN A 295 37.84 -13.08 8.85
C ASN A 295 38.52 -14.25 9.59
N GLY A 296 39.21 -15.15 8.86
CA GLY A 296 40.12 -16.15 9.44
C GLY A 296 39.48 -17.44 9.94
N GLY A 297 38.26 -17.76 9.53
CA GLY A 297 37.60 -19.04 9.85
C GLY A 297 37.51 -19.96 8.63
N PHE A 298 38.21 -21.10 8.70
CA PHE A 298 38.17 -22.26 7.81
C PHE A 298 38.51 -22.04 6.31
N GLU A 299 39.74 -22.40 5.94
CA GLU A 299 40.08 -22.82 4.58
C GLU A 299 39.49 -24.22 4.35
N GLY A 300 38.32 -24.31 3.71
CA GLY A 300 37.78 -25.60 3.30
C GLY A 300 36.38 -25.54 2.73
N GLY A 301 36.28 -25.71 1.40
CA GLY A 301 35.06 -26.10 0.70
C GLY A 301 34.33 -24.96 -0.03
N GLU A 302 34.33 -25.04 -1.36
CA GLU A 302 33.55 -24.19 -2.28
C GLU A 302 32.02 -24.39 -2.21
N ASP A 303 31.50 -25.15 -1.25
CA ASP A 303 30.06 -25.41 -1.10
C ASP A 303 29.70 -25.48 0.39
N THR A 304 29.56 -24.32 1.04
CA THR A 304 28.69 -24.25 2.23
C THR A 304 27.26 -24.26 1.71
N ASN A 305 26.53 -25.31 2.08
CA ASN A 305 25.20 -25.63 1.58
C ASN A 305 24.33 -24.36 1.62
N THR A 306 24.00 -23.81 0.45
CA THR A 306 23.31 -22.52 0.29
C THR A 306 21.94 -22.47 0.99
N THR A 307 21.46 -23.62 1.47
CA THR A 307 20.28 -23.82 2.32
C THR A 307 20.44 -23.26 3.74
N GLU A 308 21.63 -23.27 4.36
CA GLU A 308 21.88 -22.69 5.69
C GLU A 308 21.79 -21.15 5.68
N PHE A 309 21.95 -20.55 4.51
CA PHE A 309 21.83 -19.11 4.29
C PHE A 309 20.38 -18.59 4.24
N LEU A 310 19.37 -19.47 4.37
CA LEU A 310 17.93 -19.18 4.24
C LEU A 310 17.48 -17.98 5.11
N ASN A 311 17.93 -17.97 6.37
CA ASN A 311 17.49 -17.00 7.37
C ASN A 311 18.13 -15.62 7.15
N THR A 312 19.37 -15.61 6.71
CA THR A 312 20.13 -14.39 6.45
C THR A 312 19.62 -13.69 5.19
N LEU A 313 19.22 -14.41 4.15
CA LEU A 313 18.78 -13.82 2.88
C LEU A 313 17.39 -13.17 2.94
N VAL A 314 16.47 -13.76 3.70
CA VAL A 314 15.16 -13.20 4.05
C VAL A 314 15.35 -11.87 4.78
N MET A 315 16.21 -11.82 5.81
CA MET A 315 16.48 -10.59 6.57
C MET A 315 17.16 -9.49 5.74
N ILE A 316 17.93 -9.88 4.72
CA ILE A 316 18.60 -8.95 3.79
C ILE A 316 17.64 -8.37 2.76
N SER A 317 16.80 -9.19 2.13
CA SER A 317 15.78 -8.69 1.20
C SER A 317 14.70 -7.85 1.91
N LEU A 318 14.57 -8.00 3.22
CA LEU A 318 13.71 -7.17 4.09
C LEU A 318 14.39 -5.89 4.59
N SER A 319 15.70 -5.75 4.39
CA SER A 319 16.47 -4.56 4.75
C SER A 319 16.37 -3.45 3.69
N THR A 320 16.13 -3.81 2.42
CA THR A 320 15.74 -2.85 1.38
C THR A 320 14.42 -2.21 1.76
N THR A 321 14.31 -0.90 1.56
CA THR A 321 13.14 -0.16 1.99
C THR A 321 12.03 -0.28 0.95
N CYS A 322 11.19 -1.32 1.08
CA CYS A 322 9.90 -1.42 0.40
C CYS A 322 8.84 -0.49 1.03
N HIS A 323 9.26 0.52 1.78
CA HIS A 323 8.39 1.57 2.28
C HIS A 323 8.00 2.46 1.09
N PRO A 324 6.70 2.81 0.90
CA PRO A 324 6.27 3.64 -0.23
C PRO A 324 6.99 4.98 -0.37
N ARG A 325 7.59 5.43 0.74
CA ARG A 325 8.32 6.69 0.84
C ARG A 325 9.75 6.42 1.30
N HIS A 326 10.46 5.57 0.57
CA HIS A 326 11.81 5.15 0.94
C HIS A 326 12.79 6.32 1.17
N ASN A 327 12.67 7.39 0.38
CA ASN A 327 13.50 8.59 0.49
C ASN A 327 13.25 9.44 1.75
N ASP A 328 12.12 9.20 2.44
CA ASP A 328 11.75 9.93 3.66
C ASP A 328 12.13 9.17 4.93
N LEU A 329 12.65 7.95 4.79
CA LEU A 329 13.10 7.13 5.90
C LEU A 329 14.31 7.78 6.57
N ILE A 330 14.28 7.89 7.90
CA ILE A 330 15.41 8.35 8.71
C ILE A 330 16.19 7.19 9.30
N ALA A 331 15.51 6.15 9.80
CA ALA A 331 16.17 5.01 10.46
C ALA A 331 15.29 3.76 10.44
N ASN A 332 15.91 2.56 10.51
CA ASN A 332 15.22 1.31 10.82
C ASN A 332 15.34 1.01 12.32
N LEU A 333 14.23 0.74 12.99
CA LEU A 333 14.18 0.45 14.43
C LEU A 333 14.21 -1.06 14.74
N GLY A 334 14.05 -1.92 13.73
CA GLY A 334 14.09 -3.36 13.86
C GLY A 334 12.82 -4.06 13.36
N PHE A 335 12.74 -5.36 13.65
CA PHE A 335 11.69 -6.26 13.20
C PHE A 335 11.08 -7.05 14.36
N SER A 336 9.81 -7.43 14.23
CA SER A 336 9.06 -8.24 15.19
C SER A 336 8.14 -9.24 14.49
N ASN A 337 7.62 -10.22 15.23
CA ASN A 337 6.62 -11.18 14.77
C ASN A 337 7.02 -11.92 13.47
N VAL A 338 8.29 -12.33 13.37
CA VAL A 338 8.79 -13.03 12.19
C VAL A 338 8.27 -14.46 12.17
N LYS A 339 7.59 -14.83 11.10
CA LYS A 339 7.06 -16.17 10.83
C LYS A 339 7.61 -16.66 9.50
N VAL A 340 8.26 -17.82 9.51
CA VAL A 340 8.83 -18.45 8.30
C VAL A 340 8.10 -19.76 8.03
N SER A 341 7.74 -20.01 6.78
CA SER A 341 7.11 -21.27 6.38
C SER A 341 8.17 -22.39 6.28
N PRO A 342 8.02 -23.51 7.02
CA PRO A 342 9.07 -24.53 7.13
C PRO A 342 9.26 -25.42 5.89
N LYS A 343 8.42 -25.28 4.84
CA LYS A 343 8.36 -26.22 3.71
C LYS A 343 8.77 -25.65 2.35
N LYS A 344 9.24 -24.40 2.26
CA LYS A 344 9.52 -23.76 0.97
C LYS A 344 10.87 -23.03 0.97
N SER A 345 11.57 -23.13 -0.14
CA SER A 345 12.87 -22.47 -0.30
C SER A 345 12.65 -20.99 -0.54
N TYR A 346 13.46 -20.14 0.09
CA TYR A 346 13.52 -18.71 -0.24
C TYR A 346 13.85 -18.45 -1.73
N ARG A 347 14.41 -19.43 -2.45
CA ARG A 347 14.63 -19.36 -3.90
C ARG A 347 13.34 -19.23 -4.70
N ASP A 348 12.22 -19.60 -4.06
CA ASP A 348 10.88 -19.46 -4.60
C ASP A 348 10.32 -18.04 -4.38
N ALA A 349 11.01 -17.19 -3.60
CA ALA A 349 10.58 -15.81 -3.35
C ALA A 349 10.59 -15.00 -4.66
N ARG A 350 9.43 -14.47 -5.01
CA ARG A 350 9.25 -13.62 -6.20
C ARG A 350 8.79 -12.22 -5.85
N TYR A 351 8.08 -12.05 -4.74
CA TYR A 351 7.51 -10.77 -4.37
C TYR A 351 7.74 -10.45 -2.89
N VAL A 352 7.85 -9.16 -2.59
CA VAL A 352 7.79 -8.62 -1.22
C VAL A 352 6.61 -7.68 -1.17
N SER A 353 5.66 -7.94 -0.27
CA SER A 353 4.50 -7.10 0.04
C SER A 353 4.76 -6.31 1.32
N SER A 354 4.52 -5.00 1.34
CA SER A 354 4.66 -4.16 2.54
C SER A 354 3.40 -3.33 2.78
N GLN A 355 2.82 -3.42 3.97
CA GLN A 355 1.61 -2.72 4.37
C GLN A 355 1.87 -1.91 5.64
N ILE A 356 1.61 -0.61 5.64
CA ILE A 356 1.64 0.15 6.90
C ILE A 356 0.46 -0.28 7.78
N ILE A 357 0.75 -0.70 9.01
CA ILE A 357 -0.22 -1.12 10.01
C ILE A 357 -0.32 -0.16 11.20
N GLY A 358 0.59 0.82 11.33
CA GLY A 358 0.44 1.89 12.32
C GLY A 358 1.50 2.98 12.25
N ARG A 359 1.19 4.15 12.80
CA ARG A 359 2.12 5.28 12.97
C ARG A 359 2.01 5.89 14.36
N ARG A 360 3.14 6.32 14.93
CA ARG A 360 3.22 6.94 16.26
C ARG A 360 4.24 8.06 16.26
N GLN A 361 3.82 9.27 16.64
CA GLN A 361 4.75 10.37 16.88
C GLN A 361 5.45 10.22 18.24
N THR A 362 6.74 10.50 18.28
CA THR A 362 7.57 10.55 19.49
C THR A 362 7.51 11.94 20.12
N SER A 363 7.84 12.05 21.41
CA SER A 363 7.98 13.34 22.10
C SER A 363 9.04 14.25 21.47
N SER A 364 10.03 13.65 20.81
CA SER A 364 11.09 14.32 20.04
C SER A 364 10.68 14.77 18.63
N GLY A 365 9.42 14.57 18.21
CA GLY A 365 8.90 15.03 16.92
C GLY A 365 9.13 14.09 15.73
N TYR A 366 9.82 12.96 15.92
CA TYR A 366 9.95 11.90 14.90
C TYR A 366 8.69 11.05 14.78
N VAL A 367 8.42 10.53 13.58
CA VAL A 367 7.31 9.60 13.32
C VAL A 367 7.86 8.18 13.24
N ILE A 368 7.32 7.29 14.09
CA ILE A 368 7.56 5.85 14.03
C ILE A 368 6.47 5.21 13.18
N VAL A 369 6.84 4.52 12.12
CA VAL A 369 5.95 3.77 11.25
C VAL A 369 6.14 2.29 11.47
N THR A 370 5.06 1.54 11.60
CA THR A 370 5.05 0.07 11.69
C THR A 370 4.42 -0.48 10.42
N ALA A 371 5.16 -1.32 9.70
CA ALA A 371 4.72 -1.96 8.47
C ALA A 371 4.77 -3.49 8.60
N LYS A 372 3.69 -4.17 8.21
CA LYS A 372 3.69 -5.61 8.01
C LYS A 372 4.31 -5.93 6.65
N VAL A 373 5.30 -6.82 6.62
CA VAL A 373 6.01 -7.23 5.40
C VAL A 373 5.83 -8.73 5.18
N GLN A 374 5.54 -9.13 3.94
CA GLN A 374 5.39 -10.53 3.55
C GLN A 374 6.27 -10.82 2.33
N ILE A 375 7.01 -11.92 2.38
CA ILE A 375 7.70 -12.49 1.21
C ILE A 375 6.78 -13.55 0.61
N LEU A 376 6.56 -13.46 -0.70
CA LEU A 376 5.62 -14.30 -1.42
C LEU A 376 6.32 -15.06 -2.55
N ASP A 377 5.84 -16.27 -2.83
CA ASP A 377 6.26 -17.03 -4.01
C ASP A 377 5.57 -16.56 -5.31
N GLU A 378 5.89 -17.19 -6.44
CA GLU A 378 5.26 -16.89 -7.75
C GLU A 378 3.73 -17.01 -7.72
N SER A 379 3.20 -17.91 -6.87
CA SER A 379 1.77 -18.11 -6.64
C SER A 379 1.19 -17.19 -5.55
N HIS A 380 1.96 -16.19 -5.10
CA HIS A 380 1.62 -15.23 -4.05
C HIS A 380 1.36 -15.86 -2.67
N GLN A 381 1.87 -17.06 -2.40
CA GLN A 381 1.78 -17.67 -1.07
C GLN A 381 2.89 -17.14 -0.17
N THR A 382 2.54 -16.87 1.10
CA THR A 382 3.48 -16.34 2.08
C THR A 382 4.55 -17.36 2.46
N LEU A 383 5.80 -17.03 2.12
CA LEU A 383 7.02 -17.73 2.52
C LEU A 383 7.52 -17.23 3.87
N CYS A 384 7.45 -15.92 4.09
CA CYS A 384 7.84 -15.26 5.33
C CYS A 384 6.92 -14.07 5.60
N GLU A 385 6.62 -13.81 6.86
CA GLU A 385 5.87 -12.64 7.32
C GLU A 385 6.60 -12.00 8.51
N LEU A 386 6.65 -10.68 8.58
CA LEU A 386 7.17 -9.95 9.72
C LEU A 386 6.52 -8.58 9.89
N GLU A 387 6.79 -7.93 11.00
CA GLU A 387 6.54 -6.50 11.21
C GLU A 387 7.88 -5.75 11.25
N ARG A 388 7.94 -4.62 10.56
CA ARG A 388 9.09 -3.73 10.48
C ARG A 388 8.73 -2.38 11.11
N ARG A 389 9.65 -1.80 11.87
CA ARG A 389 9.49 -0.44 12.42
C ARG A 389 10.54 0.52 11.90
N LEU A 390 10.08 1.71 11.57
CA LEU A 390 10.83 2.70 10.82
C LEU A 390 10.67 4.07 11.48
N VAL A 391 11.71 4.90 11.43
CA VAL A 391 11.60 6.33 11.72
C VAL A 391 11.55 7.05 10.38
N GLU A 392 10.59 7.96 10.22
CA GLU A 392 10.45 8.80 9.03
C GLU A 392 10.60 10.28 9.37
N ARG A 393 11.02 11.06 8.37
CA ARG A 393 11.09 12.52 8.45
C ARG A 393 9.68 13.10 8.50
N LYS A 394 9.46 14.02 9.44
CA LYS A 394 8.25 14.85 9.43
C LYS A 394 8.30 15.78 8.21
N LEU A 395 7.32 15.70 7.31
CA LEU A 395 7.20 16.65 6.20
C LEU A 395 6.49 17.93 6.65
N GLU A 396 6.82 19.06 6.00
CA GLU A 396 6.26 20.38 6.30
C GLU A 396 4.76 20.53 5.97
N PHE A 397 4.19 19.62 5.18
CA PHE A 397 2.78 19.65 4.74
C PHE A 397 1.84 18.80 5.62
N ASP A 398 2.30 18.34 6.78
CA ASP A 398 1.64 17.32 7.57
C ASP A 398 1.00 17.85 8.85
N ASP A 399 0.07 18.80 8.70
CA ASP A 399 -0.82 19.26 9.77
C ASP A 399 -2.23 18.64 9.68
N ASN A 400 -2.49 17.88 8.59
CA ASN A 400 -3.78 17.22 8.29
C ASN A 400 -3.61 15.84 7.62
N ALA A 401 -2.46 15.13 7.70
CA ALA A 401 -2.51 13.68 7.44
C ALA A 401 -3.21 13.04 8.65
N ASP A 402 -4.54 13.09 8.57
CA ASP A 402 -5.57 12.66 9.50
C ASP A 402 -5.10 12.25 10.89
N GLU A 403 -5.71 12.84 11.91
CA GLU A 403 -5.77 12.31 13.27
C GLU A 403 -6.31 10.84 13.33
N GLY A 404 -6.73 10.24 12.19
CA GLY A 404 -6.99 8.81 11.99
C GLY A 404 -5.86 7.98 11.34
N MET A 405 -4.82 8.58 10.78
CA MET A 405 -3.59 7.94 10.27
C MET A 405 -2.56 7.64 11.38
N TYR A 406 -2.75 8.20 12.57
CA TYR A 406 -2.13 7.71 13.80
C TYR A 406 -3.01 6.60 14.37
N CYS A 407 -3.00 5.43 13.71
CA CYS A 407 -3.74 4.27 14.18
C CYS A 407 -3.58 4.14 15.69
N HIS A 408 -4.70 4.08 16.40
CA HIS A 408 -4.73 3.42 17.68
C HIS A 408 -4.07 2.05 17.47
N LEU A 409 -2.87 1.88 18.01
CA LEU A 409 -2.27 0.57 18.19
C LEU A 409 -3.40 -0.33 18.74
N SER A 410 -3.58 -1.53 18.18
CA SER A 410 -4.39 -2.54 18.87
C SER A 410 -3.95 -2.60 20.33
N GLU A 411 -4.83 -2.95 21.27
CA GLU A 411 -4.43 -2.98 22.69
C GLU A 411 -3.19 -3.85 22.94
N ASP A 412 -2.98 -4.88 22.10
CA ASP A 412 -1.77 -5.71 22.08
C ASP A 412 -0.53 -4.96 21.58
N LEU A 413 -0.67 -4.10 20.56
CA LEU A 413 0.40 -3.26 20.01
C LEU A 413 0.76 -2.06 20.91
N LYS A 414 -0.16 -1.59 21.78
CA LYS A 414 0.14 -0.58 22.83
C LYS A 414 1.10 -1.09 23.88
N LYS A 415 1.14 -2.41 24.08
CA LYS A 415 1.94 -3.08 25.12
C LYS A 415 3.33 -3.50 24.65
N TYR A 416 3.72 -3.19 23.40
CA TYR A 416 5.08 -3.47 22.95
C TYR A 416 6.10 -2.71 23.79
N LYS A 417 6.89 -3.47 24.55
CA LYS A 417 8.07 -2.98 25.25
C LYS A 417 9.27 -3.27 24.35
N ARG A 418 9.89 -2.21 23.80
CA ARG A 418 11.21 -2.32 23.16
C ARG A 418 12.12 -3.10 24.10
N MET A 419 12.92 -4.01 23.55
CA MET A 419 13.97 -4.65 24.33
C MET A 419 15.04 -3.57 24.58
N THR A 420 14.95 -2.89 25.73
CA THR A 420 15.93 -1.87 26.11
C THR A 420 17.23 -2.55 26.53
N VAL A 421 18.35 -1.82 26.51
CA VAL A 421 19.63 -2.34 26.99
C VAL A 421 19.47 -2.88 28.42
N GLU A 422 18.81 -2.13 29.30
CA GLU A 422 18.46 -2.53 30.67
C GLU A 422 17.69 -3.86 30.74
N ARG A 423 16.74 -4.08 29.82
CA ARG A 423 15.97 -5.32 29.76
C ARG A 423 16.82 -6.48 29.26
N VAL A 424 17.71 -6.23 28.29
CA VAL A 424 18.65 -7.25 27.80
C VAL A 424 19.59 -7.67 28.93
N ASP A 425 20.15 -6.72 29.67
CA ASP A 425 21.01 -7.00 30.84
C ASP A 425 20.27 -7.82 31.90
N SER A 426 19.03 -7.42 32.24
CA SER A 426 18.19 -8.20 33.16
C SER A 426 17.88 -9.63 32.66
N MET A 427 17.79 -9.85 31.35
CA MET A 427 17.58 -11.18 30.77
C MET A 427 18.85 -12.03 30.85
N ILE A 428 20.00 -11.41 30.62
CA ILE A 428 21.31 -12.06 30.72
C ILE A 428 21.50 -12.61 32.14
N ASP A 429 21.18 -11.82 33.16
CA ASP A 429 21.29 -12.22 34.58
C ASP A 429 20.45 -13.47 34.94
N GLN A 430 19.37 -13.72 34.19
CA GLN A 430 18.42 -14.83 34.40
C GLN A 430 18.64 -15.99 33.42
N SER A 431 19.71 -15.94 32.62
CA SER A 431 19.95 -16.86 31.52
C SER A 431 21.23 -17.67 31.75
N THR A 432 21.36 -18.79 31.05
CA THR A 432 22.57 -19.61 31.05
C THR A 432 23.36 -19.37 29.77
N LEU A 433 24.61 -18.94 29.89
CA LEU A 433 25.52 -18.78 28.76
C LEU A 433 25.72 -20.11 28.02
N ILE A 434 25.49 -20.11 26.71
CA ILE A 434 25.77 -21.24 25.81
C ILE A 434 27.12 -21.04 25.15
N GLU A 435 27.29 -19.87 24.53
CA GLU A 435 28.42 -19.58 23.66
C GLU A 435 28.79 -18.10 23.74
N SER A 436 30.08 -17.82 23.68
CA SER A 436 30.61 -16.47 23.48
C SER A 436 31.71 -16.52 22.44
N LYS A 437 31.53 -15.81 21.34
CA LYS A 437 32.40 -15.86 20.16
C LYS A 437 32.81 -14.46 19.74
N SER A 438 34.10 -14.28 19.49
CA SER A 438 34.58 -13.05 18.86
C SER A 438 34.24 -13.07 17.37
N ILE A 439 33.67 -11.97 16.88
CA ILE A 439 33.31 -11.78 15.48
C ILE A 439 33.93 -10.48 14.98
N LYS A 440 34.46 -10.49 13.76
CA LYS A 440 34.91 -9.27 13.08
C LYS A 440 33.80 -8.75 12.19
N SER A 441 33.57 -7.45 12.25
CA SER A 441 32.67 -6.78 11.30
C SER A 441 33.16 -6.94 9.85
N VAL A 442 32.24 -6.81 8.89
CA VAL A 442 32.55 -6.93 7.46
C VAL A 442 33.48 -5.77 7.04
N PRO A 443 34.53 -6.03 6.24
CA PRO A 443 35.43 -4.98 5.74
C PRO A 443 34.71 -3.92 4.91
N THR A 444 35.18 -2.67 4.98
CA THR A 444 34.58 -1.50 4.32
C THR A 444 34.29 -1.71 2.83
N GLY A 445 35.22 -2.31 2.09
CA GLY A 445 35.04 -2.56 0.65
C GLY A 445 33.90 -3.55 0.33
N ILE A 446 33.73 -4.58 1.16
CA ILE A 446 32.62 -5.54 1.01
C ILE A 446 31.30 -4.91 1.44
N HIS A 447 31.32 -4.05 2.45
CA HIS A 447 30.15 -3.31 2.87
C HIS A 447 29.62 -2.37 1.77
N TYR A 448 30.49 -1.66 1.05
CA TYR A 448 30.06 -0.84 -0.09
C TYR A 448 29.48 -1.68 -1.22
N GLN A 449 30.13 -2.78 -1.59
CA GLN A 449 29.59 -3.70 -2.60
C GLN A 449 28.21 -4.25 -2.21
N TYR A 450 28.00 -4.49 -0.92
CA TYR A 450 26.74 -4.94 -0.36
C TYR A 450 25.67 -3.84 -0.41
N CYS A 451 25.99 -2.60 -0.05
CA CYS A 451 25.06 -1.46 -0.13
C CYS A 451 24.68 -1.17 -1.58
N ASP A 452 25.67 -1.16 -2.48
CA ASP A 452 25.47 -0.96 -3.92
C ASP A 452 24.57 -2.05 -4.51
N LEU A 453 24.80 -3.33 -4.15
CA LEU A 453 24.01 -4.45 -4.66
C LEU A 453 22.54 -4.37 -4.26
N LEU A 454 22.26 -3.85 -3.05
CA LEU A 454 20.91 -3.80 -2.51
C LEU A 454 20.20 -2.47 -2.76
N HIS A 455 20.84 -1.56 -3.50
CA HIS A 455 20.37 -0.18 -3.66
C HIS A 455 20.00 0.47 -2.32
N LEU A 456 20.75 0.14 -1.27
CA LEU A 456 20.59 0.75 0.03
C LEU A 456 21.31 2.09 -0.02
N ASP A 457 20.58 3.18 0.26
CA ASP A 457 21.22 4.31 0.91
C ASP A 457 21.80 3.76 2.21
N ALA A 458 23.13 3.62 2.25
CA ALA A 458 23.86 3.10 3.41
C ALA A 458 23.20 3.66 4.67
N PRO A 459 22.74 2.80 5.59
CA PRO A 459 21.74 3.17 6.59
C PRO A 459 22.14 4.50 7.19
N LEU A 460 21.33 5.51 6.89
CA LEU A 460 21.51 6.89 7.30
C LEU A 460 22.13 6.93 8.70
N HIS A 461 23.21 7.68 8.87
CA HIS A 461 23.43 8.61 9.99
C HIS A 461 24.90 9.04 9.98
N HIS A 462 25.14 10.35 9.89
CA HIS A 462 26.11 11.14 10.66
C HIS A 462 27.35 10.44 11.29
N VAL A 463 28.09 9.63 10.53
CA VAL A 463 29.43 9.18 10.91
C VAL A 463 30.31 9.19 9.67
N GLU A 464 31.55 9.66 9.82
CA GLU A 464 32.55 9.71 8.74
C GLU A 464 32.94 8.32 8.21
N GLU A 465 32.52 7.24 8.89
CA GLU A 465 32.83 5.84 8.56
C GLU A 465 31.55 5.02 8.26
N PRO A 466 31.60 4.08 7.30
CA PRO A 466 30.48 3.22 6.94
C PRO A 466 30.08 2.30 8.09
N THR A 467 28.77 2.09 8.26
CA THR A 467 28.23 1.23 9.32
C THR A 467 27.44 0.06 8.77
N VAL A 468 27.72 -1.14 9.29
CA VAL A 468 27.06 -2.38 8.83
C VAL A 468 25.83 -2.66 9.70
N PRO A 469 24.69 -3.10 9.13
CA PRO A 469 23.53 -3.51 9.93
C PRO A 469 23.92 -4.65 10.90
N SER A 470 23.81 -4.41 12.21
CA SER A 470 24.27 -5.34 13.23
C SER A 470 23.48 -6.64 13.32
N THR A 471 22.26 -6.67 12.76
CA THR A 471 21.43 -7.87 12.61
C THR A 471 21.95 -8.81 11.53
N LEU A 472 22.56 -8.26 10.48
CA LEU A 472 23.22 -9.05 9.43
C LEU A 472 24.39 -9.82 10.03
N HIS A 473 25.18 -9.17 10.88
CA HIS A 473 26.29 -9.81 11.61
C HIS A 473 25.81 -10.84 12.62
N LEU A 474 24.77 -10.53 13.38
CA LEU A 474 24.21 -11.45 14.36
C LEU A 474 23.62 -12.69 13.67
N SER A 475 22.90 -12.53 12.55
CA SER A 475 22.41 -13.67 11.78
C SER A 475 23.52 -14.47 11.10
N HIS A 476 24.55 -13.78 10.59
CA HIS A 476 25.65 -14.37 9.83
C HIS A 476 26.74 -15.04 10.67
N HIS A 477 26.81 -14.79 11.98
CA HIS A 477 27.86 -15.34 12.83
C HIS A 477 27.39 -16.03 14.11
N ALA A 478 26.19 -15.70 14.61
CA ALA A 478 25.71 -16.17 15.92
C ALA A 478 24.48 -17.08 15.81
N LEU A 479 23.83 -17.13 14.66
CA LEU A 479 22.62 -17.94 14.43
C LEU A 479 22.83 -19.05 13.38
N ASP A 480 24.05 -19.19 12.86
CA ASP A 480 24.37 -20.16 11.81
C ASP A 480 24.11 -21.62 12.25
N ASP A 481 24.28 -21.91 13.55
CA ASP A 481 24.20 -23.27 14.10
C ASP A 481 22.78 -23.66 14.56
N PHE A 482 21.74 -22.87 14.22
CA PHE A 482 20.36 -23.11 14.65
C PHE A 482 19.38 -23.26 13.49
N GLU A 483 18.47 -24.23 13.59
CA GLU A 483 17.40 -24.49 12.60
C GLU A 483 16.00 -24.12 13.15
N ASN A 484 15.01 -23.95 12.26
CA ASN A 484 13.61 -23.63 12.58
C ASN A 484 13.41 -22.43 13.53
N LEU A 485 14.08 -21.33 13.22
CA LEU A 485 14.11 -20.14 14.05
C LEU A 485 12.76 -19.38 14.04
N SER A 486 12.22 -19.07 15.22
CA SER A 486 11.14 -18.09 15.40
C SER A 486 11.66 -16.89 16.19
N PHE A 487 11.57 -15.68 15.63
CA PHE A 487 12.12 -14.48 16.25
C PHE A 487 11.05 -13.61 16.90
N LYS A 488 11.35 -13.13 18.11
CA LYS A 488 10.63 -12.03 18.77
C LYS A 488 11.62 -10.91 19.12
N ASN A 489 11.20 -9.65 18.96
CA ASN A 489 11.89 -8.46 19.48
C ASN A 489 13.36 -8.28 19.04
N ILE A 490 13.68 -8.43 17.75
CA ILE A 490 15.00 -8.09 17.22
C ILE A 490 15.20 -6.57 17.33
N THR A 491 16.11 -6.13 18.21
CA THR A 491 16.27 -4.72 18.53
C THR A 491 17.64 -4.19 18.11
N PHE A 492 17.62 -3.03 17.45
CA PHE A 492 18.80 -2.26 17.12
C PHE A 492 19.09 -1.22 18.21
N HIS A 493 20.29 -1.26 18.79
CA HIS A 493 20.73 -0.32 19.81
C HIS A 493 21.76 0.68 19.28
N ALA A 494 22.69 0.22 18.43
CA ALA A 494 23.70 1.06 17.81
C ALA A 494 24.27 0.44 16.51
N PRO A 495 24.76 1.27 15.57
CA PRO A 495 25.40 0.82 14.33
C PRO A 495 26.80 0.24 14.59
N MET A 496 27.17 -0.84 13.89
CA MET A 496 28.53 -1.39 13.95
C MET A 496 29.47 -0.58 13.07
N LYS A 497 30.63 -0.21 13.61
CA LYS A 497 31.79 0.21 12.84
C LYS A 497 32.41 -0.96 12.08
N SER A 498 32.79 -0.72 10.83
CA SER A 498 33.52 -1.68 9.99
C SER A 498 34.96 -1.91 10.50
N GLY A 499 35.49 -3.12 10.29
CA GLY A 499 36.84 -3.51 10.71
C GLY A 499 37.06 -3.65 12.23
N VAL A 500 36.03 -3.41 13.04
CA VAL A 500 36.07 -3.56 14.50
C VAL A 500 35.66 -4.97 14.93
N GLU A 501 36.24 -5.44 16.03
CA GLU A 501 35.95 -6.72 16.69
C GLU A 501 34.80 -6.55 17.69
N TYR A 502 33.88 -7.51 17.68
CA TYR A 502 32.69 -7.57 18.51
C TYR A 502 32.59 -8.95 19.15
N ILE A 503 31.83 -9.05 20.23
CA ILE A 503 31.58 -10.30 20.93
C ILE A 503 30.10 -10.62 20.79
N ALA A 504 29.80 -11.72 20.10
CA ALA A 504 28.46 -12.30 20.06
C ALA A 504 28.33 -13.33 21.19
N THR A 505 27.28 -13.19 21.99
CA THR A 505 27.03 -14.07 23.13
C THR A 505 25.62 -14.61 23.08
N THR A 506 25.46 -15.94 23.13
CA THR A 506 24.16 -16.61 23.11
C THR A 506 23.87 -17.26 24.46
N TYR A 507 22.66 -17.05 24.96
CA TYR A 507 22.18 -17.57 26.23
C TYR A 507 20.89 -18.36 26.06
N VAL A 508 20.66 -19.38 26.89
CA VAL A 508 19.33 -19.99 27.10
C VAL A 508 18.59 -19.20 28.17
N VAL A 509 17.40 -18.72 27.85
CA VAL A 509 16.50 -18.04 28.78
C VAL A 509 15.51 -19.07 29.33
N ARG A 510 15.50 -19.29 30.65
CA ARG A 510 14.55 -20.18 31.32
C ARG A 510 13.61 -19.37 32.22
N GLY A 511 12.31 -19.66 32.16
CA GLY A 511 11.35 -19.16 33.17
C GLY A 511 10.85 -17.74 33.00
N MET A 512 10.84 -17.17 31.78
CA MET A 512 10.08 -15.95 31.53
C MET A 512 8.61 -16.29 31.25
N GLU A 513 7.69 -15.41 31.67
CA GLU A 513 6.29 -15.34 31.19
C GLU A 513 6.27 -15.01 29.68
N LEU A 514 6.80 -15.91 28.86
CA LEU A 514 6.71 -15.89 27.41
C LEU A 514 5.71 -16.99 27.06
N GLU A 515 4.58 -16.60 26.49
CA GLU A 515 3.42 -17.46 26.18
C GLU A 515 3.83 -18.91 25.80
N GLU A 516 3.41 -19.85 26.64
CA GLU A 516 3.70 -21.28 26.52
C GLU A 516 2.98 -21.87 25.32
N HIS A 517 3.67 -22.00 24.20
CA HIS A 517 3.34 -23.02 23.22
C HIS A 517 4.64 -23.55 22.61
N ASP A 518 4.86 -24.86 22.82
CA ASP A 518 5.92 -25.73 22.28
C ASP A 518 7.17 -25.94 23.17
N ASP A 519 7.68 -27.18 23.17
CA ASP A 519 8.82 -27.70 23.97
C ASP A 519 10.20 -27.07 23.61
N SER A 520 10.20 -25.92 22.91
CA SER A 520 11.40 -25.22 22.43
C SER A 520 11.91 -24.19 23.44
N ALA A 521 13.22 -24.25 23.73
CA ALA A 521 13.86 -23.29 24.63
C ALA A 521 14.00 -21.91 23.97
N TRP A 522 13.82 -20.84 24.77
CA TRP A 522 14.12 -19.49 24.31
C TRP A 522 15.62 -19.20 24.40
N HIS A 523 16.15 -18.58 23.36
CA HIS A 523 17.54 -18.18 23.25
C HIS A 523 17.64 -16.66 23.09
N LEU A 524 18.59 -16.03 23.78
CA LEU A 524 18.93 -14.62 23.63
C LEU A 524 20.33 -14.52 23.03
N SER A 525 20.46 -13.91 21.86
CA SER A 525 21.77 -13.55 21.29
C SER A 525 22.01 -12.05 21.45
N VAL A 526 23.18 -11.66 21.96
CA VAL A 526 23.57 -10.28 22.25
C VAL A 526 24.90 -9.98 21.61
N LEU A 527 24.98 -8.87 20.89
CA LEU A 527 26.21 -8.39 20.27
C LEU A 527 26.79 -7.20 21.03
N ARG A 528 28.07 -7.30 21.42
CA ARG A 528 28.79 -6.25 22.16
C ARG A 528 30.06 -5.80 21.45
N ASP A 529 30.50 -4.55 21.66
CA ASP A 529 31.87 -4.16 21.31
C ASP A 529 32.88 -4.61 22.37
N GLY A 530 34.17 -4.36 22.12
CA GLY A 530 35.25 -4.63 23.08
C GLY A 530 35.15 -3.84 24.39
N GLY A 531 34.28 -2.84 24.48
CA GLY A 531 33.96 -2.09 25.71
C GLY A 531 32.72 -2.64 26.44
N GLY A 532 32.08 -3.69 25.93
CA GLY A 532 30.89 -4.32 26.53
C GLY A 532 29.57 -3.63 26.17
N LYS A 533 29.57 -2.59 25.33
CA LYS A 533 28.34 -1.89 24.92
C LYS A 533 27.51 -2.77 23.99
N ILE A 534 26.21 -2.88 24.23
CA ILE A 534 25.28 -3.66 23.41
C ILE A 534 24.91 -2.90 22.12
N PHE A 535 25.07 -3.54 20.96
CA PHE A 535 24.75 -2.99 19.63
C PHE A 535 23.47 -3.56 19.06
N SER A 536 23.24 -4.85 19.25
CA SER A 536 22.03 -5.55 18.84
C SER A 536 21.72 -6.71 19.78
N SER A 537 20.45 -7.08 19.80
CA SER A 537 19.97 -8.24 20.52
C SER A 537 18.83 -8.91 19.75
N ALA A 538 18.76 -10.23 19.83
CA ALA A 538 17.71 -11.03 19.22
C ALA A 538 17.25 -12.12 20.19
N LEU A 539 15.94 -12.20 20.40
CA LEU A 539 15.31 -13.27 21.16
C LEU A 539 14.64 -14.23 20.18
N PHE A 540 14.95 -15.52 20.27
CA PHE A 540 14.48 -16.52 19.32
C PHE A 540 14.17 -17.86 19.99
N GLN A 541 13.25 -18.62 19.41
CA GLN A 541 13.08 -20.05 19.66
C GLN A 541 13.76 -20.82 18.54
N ALA A 542 14.40 -21.92 18.90
CA ALA A 542 15.01 -22.86 17.97
C ALA A 542 14.69 -24.29 18.41
N SER A 543 14.54 -25.20 17.46
CA SER A 543 14.70 -26.64 17.72
C SER A 543 16.18 -26.99 17.53
N VAL A 544 16.78 -27.67 18.49
CA VAL A 544 18.15 -28.22 18.35
C VAL A 544 18.16 -29.32 17.30
#